data_AF-A0A261BJZ6-F1
#
_entry.id   AF-A0A261BJZ6-F1
#
_cell.length_a   1.000
_cell.length_b   1.000
_cell.length_c   1.000
_cell.angle_alpha   90.00
_cell.angle_beta   90.00
_cell.angle_gamma   90.00
#
_symmetry.space_group_name_H-M   'P 1'
#
loop_
_entity.id
_entity.type
_entity.pdbx_description
1 polymer ?
#
loop_
_entity_poly.entity_id
_entity_poly.type
_entity_poly.pdbx_seq_one_letter_code
_entity_poly.pdbx_strand_id
1 'polypeptide(L)'
;MEVIAKSARKGMCEAIIMEIHGSSRIKFIRQGPPFTPKYEIVSQPHSFYPSQVVLIESEKCKVAEIEELDTEYVVYFPDEIRKVSAKEMSLRKPTIRNEIKEKKAAERSARAARRNVRDLEKNL
;
A
#
# COMPACT_ATOMS: atom_id res chain seq x y z
N MET A 1 4.04 5.65 -11.98
CA MET A 1 5.14 5.29 -11.04
C MET A 1 5.19 3.77 -10.93
N GLU A 2 6.34 3.14 -11.21
CA GLU A 2 6.50 1.68 -11.12
C GLU A 2 6.69 1.23 -9.67
N VAL A 3 6.00 0.17 -9.26
CA VAL A 3 6.00 -0.38 -7.91
C VAL A 3 5.94 -1.90 -7.95
N ILE A 4 6.30 -2.56 -6.85
CA ILE A 4 5.99 -3.98 -6.65
C ILE A 4 4.74 -4.07 -5.78
N ALA A 5 3.67 -4.65 -6.29
CA ALA A 5 2.41 -4.80 -5.57
C ALA A 5 1.91 -6.25 -5.61
N LYS A 6 1.05 -6.62 -4.66
CA LYS A 6 0.48 -7.96 -4.57
C LYS A 6 -0.70 -8.12 -5.54
N SER A 7 -0.47 -8.80 -6.67
CA SER A 7 -1.51 -9.30 -7.57
C SER A 7 -2.32 -10.41 -6.91
N ALA A 8 -3.61 -10.50 -7.28
CA ALA A 8 -4.50 -11.59 -6.86
C ALA A 8 -4.04 -12.95 -7.39
N ARG A 9 -3.47 -12.99 -8.61
CA ARG A 9 -3.13 -14.23 -9.31
C ARG A 9 -1.65 -14.59 -9.23
N LYS A 10 -0.77 -13.58 -9.27
CA LYS A 10 0.68 -13.78 -9.42
C LYS A 10 1.50 -13.49 -8.16
N GLY A 11 0.86 -13.04 -7.06
CA GLY A 11 1.58 -12.63 -5.86
C GLY A 11 2.31 -11.29 -6.06
N MET A 12 3.50 -11.12 -5.50
CA MET A 12 4.24 -9.84 -5.62
C MET A 12 4.81 -9.68 -7.03
N CYS A 13 4.37 -8.69 -7.78
CA CYS A 13 4.85 -8.42 -9.14
C CYS A 13 4.87 -6.92 -9.45
N GLU A 14 5.53 -6.57 -10.56
CA GLU A 14 5.62 -5.18 -11.03
C GLU A 14 4.24 -4.66 -11.45
N ALA A 15 3.96 -3.43 -11.07
CA ALA A 15 2.71 -2.73 -11.32
C ALA A 15 2.97 -1.23 -11.51
N ILE A 16 2.01 -0.54 -12.11
CA ILE A 16 2.06 0.91 -12.32
C ILE A 16 0.95 1.55 -11.49
N ILE A 17 1.30 2.48 -10.60
CA ILE A 17 0.31 3.32 -9.93
C ILE A 17 -0.36 4.21 -10.97
N MET A 18 -1.68 4.08 -11.10
CA MET A 18 -2.53 4.93 -11.93
C MET A 18 -3.08 6.10 -11.13
N GLU A 19 -3.65 5.83 -9.95
CA GLU A 19 -4.30 6.83 -9.11
C GLU A 19 -4.02 6.59 -7.63
N ILE A 20 -4.05 7.67 -6.84
CA ILE A 20 -3.86 7.66 -5.39
C ILE A 20 -5.12 8.22 -4.76
N HIS A 21 -5.76 7.42 -3.91
CA HIS A 21 -7.00 7.76 -3.21
C HIS A 21 -6.69 7.85 -1.71
N GLY A 22 -6.35 9.06 -1.26
CA GLY A 22 -6.24 9.38 0.15
C GLY A 22 -7.63 9.67 0.74
N SER A 23 -7.92 9.11 1.91
CA SER A 23 -9.12 9.45 2.68
C SER A 23 -8.73 9.91 4.09
N SER A 24 -9.54 10.79 4.65
CA SER A 24 -9.36 11.28 6.02
C SER A 24 -10.69 11.24 6.73
N ARG A 25 -10.68 10.78 7.97
CA ARG A 25 -11.83 10.87 8.86
C ARG A 25 -11.71 12.16 9.64
N ILE A 26 -12.76 12.97 9.60
CA ILE A 26 -12.77 14.29 10.22
C ILE A 26 -13.86 14.32 11.27
N LYS A 27 -13.47 14.76 12.46
CA LYS A 27 -14.39 15.02 13.57
C LYS A 27 -14.77 16.49 13.56
N PHE A 28 -16.04 16.75 13.40
CA PHE A 28 -16.65 18.08 13.41
C PHE A 28 -17.43 18.28 14.70
N ILE A 29 -17.35 19.47 15.30
CA ILE A 29 -18.14 19.86 16.46
C ILE A 29 -18.99 21.07 16.06
N ARG A 30 -20.31 20.96 16.19
CA ARG A 30 -21.22 22.10 15.97
C ARG A 30 -20.83 23.30 16.84
N GLN A 31 -20.89 24.51 16.29
CA GLN A 31 -20.63 25.76 17.04
C GLN A 31 -21.84 26.29 17.84
N GLY A 32 -22.95 25.55 17.88
CA GLY A 32 -24.13 25.90 18.66
C GLY A 32 -24.66 24.72 19.47
N PRO A 33 -25.49 24.96 20.49
CA PRO A 33 -26.15 23.90 21.21
C PRO A 33 -27.08 23.11 20.27
N PRO A 34 -27.07 21.77 20.28
CA PRO A 34 -26.16 20.92 21.06
C PRO A 34 -24.79 20.74 20.38
N PHE A 35 -23.72 20.83 21.17
CA PHE A 35 -22.32 20.61 20.77
C PHE A 35 -22.03 19.13 20.46
N THR A 36 -22.76 18.57 19.51
CA THR A 36 -22.69 17.16 19.12
C THR A 36 -21.51 16.95 18.18
N PRO A 37 -20.63 15.97 18.47
CA PRO A 37 -19.57 15.59 17.54
C PRO A 37 -20.17 14.77 16.39
N LYS A 38 -19.86 15.16 15.15
CA LYS A 38 -20.16 14.43 13.92
C LYS A 38 -18.84 13.92 13.33
N TYR A 39 -18.87 12.73 12.74
CA TYR A 39 -17.74 12.17 12.02
C TYR A 39 -18.10 12.05 10.55
N GLU A 40 -17.25 12.56 9.67
CA GLU A 40 -17.40 12.39 8.22
C GLU A 40 -16.07 11.88 7.64
N ILE A 41 -16.17 10.97 6.69
CA ILE A 41 -15.03 10.51 5.90
C ILE A 41 -15.03 11.33 4.63
N VAL A 42 -13.92 11.99 4.36
CA VAL A 42 -13.75 12.82 3.16
C VAL A 42 -12.61 12.25 2.33
N SER A 43 -12.86 12.04 1.04
CA SER A 43 -11.81 11.74 0.07
C SER A 43 -11.04 13.02 -0.24
N GLN A 44 -9.71 12.95 -0.29
CA GLN A 44 -8.87 14.05 -0.79
C GLN A 44 -9.36 14.50 -2.19
N PRO A 45 -9.31 15.81 -2.50
CA PRO A 45 -8.25 16.74 -2.07
C PRO A 45 -8.64 17.79 -1.04
N HIS A 46 -9.75 17.63 -0.29
CA HIS A 46 -10.17 18.69 0.64
C HIS A 46 -9.14 18.93 1.76
N SER A 47 -8.53 20.11 1.76
CA SER A 47 -7.59 20.56 2.80
C SER A 47 -8.36 21.09 4.01
N PHE A 48 -8.65 20.22 4.96
CA PHE A 48 -9.17 20.64 6.26
C PHE A 48 -8.01 20.93 7.22
N TYR A 49 -8.19 21.93 8.06
CA TYR A 49 -7.24 22.29 9.11
C TYR A 49 -7.89 22.17 10.48
N PRO A 50 -7.17 21.71 11.52
CA PRO A 50 -7.68 21.73 12.88
C PRO A 50 -8.15 23.13 13.27
N SER A 51 -9.28 23.23 13.96
CA SER A 51 -9.97 24.48 14.33
C SER A 51 -10.59 25.30 13.20
N GLN A 52 -10.50 24.86 11.94
CA GLN A 52 -11.22 25.51 10.83
C GLN A 52 -12.73 25.41 11.05
N VAL A 53 -13.46 26.47 10.69
CA VAL A 53 -14.92 26.46 10.68
C VAL A 53 -15.39 26.20 9.25
N VAL A 54 -16.24 25.19 9.09
CA VAL A 54 -16.83 24.80 7.80
C VAL A 54 -18.34 24.74 7.91
N LEU A 55 -19.02 24.82 6.75
CA LEU A 55 -20.47 24.66 6.67
C LEU A 55 -20.78 23.23 6.21
N ILE A 56 -21.44 22.45 7.06
CA ILE A 56 -21.89 21.08 6.76
C ILE A 56 -23.40 21.06 6.93
N GLU A 57 -24.15 20.66 5.91
CA GLU A 57 -25.62 20.60 5.97
C GLU A 57 -26.26 21.91 6.49
N SER A 58 -25.71 23.05 6.05
CA SER A 58 -26.10 24.40 6.49
C SER A 58 -25.78 24.76 7.95
N GLU A 59 -24.94 23.99 8.62
CA GLU A 59 -24.53 24.21 10.01
C GLU A 59 -23.06 24.57 10.14
N LYS A 60 -22.76 25.52 11.03
CA LYS A 60 -21.38 25.90 11.32
C LYS A 60 -20.74 24.87 12.24
N CYS A 61 -19.77 24.17 11.70
CA CYS A 61 -19.03 23.11 12.37
C CYS A 61 -17.56 23.48 12.47
N LYS A 62 -16.96 23.29 13.64
CA LYS A 62 -15.52 23.41 13.87
C LYS A 62 -14.86 22.05 13.68
N VAL A 63 -13.83 21.99 12.84
CA VAL A 63 -12.94 20.83 12.74
C VAL A 63 -12.21 20.66 14.08
N ALA A 64 -12.42 19.53 14.74
CA ALA A 64 -11.78 19.21 16.01
C ALA A 64 -10.55 18.32 15.81
N GLU A 65 -10.68 17.29 14.99
CA GLU A 65 -9.66 16.25 14.81
C GLU A 65 -9.69 15.75 13.37
N ILE A 66 -8.51 15.47 12.83
CA ILE A 66 -8.31 14.92 11.50
C ILE A 66 -7.49 13.66 11.68
N GLU A 67 -8.07 12.53 11.35
CA GLU A 67 -7.42 11.22 11.35
C GLU A 67 -7.20 10.81 9.90
N GLU A 68 -5.93 10.67 9.50
CA GLU A 68 -5.59 10.14 8.18
C GLU A 68 -5.96 8.65 8.15
N LEU A 69 -6.83 8.27 7.21
CA LEU A 69 -7.18 6.87 6.98
C LEU A 69 -6.20 6.24 6.00
N ASP A 70 -6.28 4.92 5.86
CA ASP A 70 -5.45 4.17 4.93
C ASP A 70 -5.59 4.76 3.51
N THR A 71 -4.44 5.05 2.88
CA THR A 71 -4.37 5.49 1.49
C THR A 71 -4.44 4.27 0.57
N GLU A 72 -5.37 4.30 -0.38
CA GLU A 72 -5.52 3.28 -1.40
C GLU A 72 -4.83 3.72 -2.70
N TYR A 73 -4.17 2.78 -3.37
CA TYR A 73 -3.51 2.99 -4.65
C TYR A 73 -4.21 2.15 -5.72
N VAL A 74 -4.69 2.79 -6.78
CA VAL A 74 -5.14 2.06 -7.97
C VAL A 74 -3.89 1.70 -8.75
N VAL A 75 -3.59 0.41 -8.80
CA VAL A 75 -2.43 -0.15 -9.51
C VAL A 75 -2.88 -0.98 -10.70
N TYR A 76 -2.16 -0.79 -11.80
CA TYR A 76 -2.28 -1.57 -13.03
C TYR A 76 -1.20 -2.66 -13.03
N PHE A 77 -1.65 -3.91 -13.08
CA PHE A 77 -0.85 -5.06 -13.49
C PHE A 77 -1.14 -5.37 -14.97
N PRO A 78 -0.24 -6.07 -15.68
CA PRO A 78 -0.48 -6.46 -17.08
C PRO A 78 -1.80 -7.20 -17.31
N ASP A 79 -2.30 -7.92 -16.29
CA ASP A 79 -3.49 -8.77 -16.39
C ASP A 79 -4.70 -8.26 -15.57
N GLU A 80 -4.55 -7.25 -14.72
CA GLU A 80 -5.62 -6.76 -13.84
C GLU A 80 -5.40 -5.32 -13.34
N ILE A 81 -6.49 -4.62 -13.03
CA ILE A 81 -6.46 -3.33 -12.31
C ILE A 81 -7.03 -3.57 -10.93
N ARG A 82 -6.34 -3.10 -9.89
CA ARG A 82 -6.76 -3.33 -8.49
C ARG A 82 -6.42 -2.16 -7.59
N LYS A 83 -7.23 -1.98 -6.54
CA LYS A 83 -6.89 -1.14 -5.39
C LYS A 83 -6.05 -1.92 -4.38
N VAL A 84 -4.89 -1.38 -4.03
CA VAL A 84 -3.98 -1.96 -3.03
C VAL A 84 -3.67 -0.92 -1.96
N SER A 85 -3.52 -1.37 -0.73
CA SER A 85 -3.05 -0.52 0.37
C SER A 85 -1.55 -0.30 0.30
N ALA A 86 -1.02 0.72 1.00
CA ALA A 86 0.42 0.92 1.15
C ALA A 86 1.15 -0.32 1.68
N LYS A 87 0.49 -1.14 2.51
CA LYS A 87 1.04 -2.37 3.11
C LYS A 87 1.24 -3.49 2.07
N GLU A 88 0.47 -3.46 0.99
CA GLU A 88 0.49 -4.45 -0.09
C GLU A 88 1.40 -4.01 -1.26
N MET A 89 2.14 -2.93 -1.08
CA MET A 89 2.95 -2.29 -2.10
C MET A 89 4.36 -1.96 -1.56
N SER A 90 5.37 -2.09 -2.42
CA SER A 90 6.74 -1.66 -2.19
C SER A 90 7.15 -0.70 -3.29
N LEU A 91 7.47 0.54 -2.89
CA LEU A 91 7.98 1.59 -3.77
C LEU A 91 9.45 1.34 -4.22
N ARG A 92 10.12 0.34 -3.65
CA ARG A 92 11.50 -0.01 -3.98
C ARG A 92 11.56 -1.26 -4.86
N LYS A 93 12.38 -1.22 -5.91
CA LYS A 93 13.00 -2.44 -6.49
C LYS A 93 13.61 -3.26 -5.35
N PRO A 94 13.58 -4.61 -5.44
CA PRO A 94 13.99 -5.47 -4.33
C PRO A 94 15.39 -5.04 -3.89
N THR A 95 15.52 -4.62 -2.64
CA THR A 95 16.82 -4.17 -2.12
C THR A 95 17.78 -5.35 -2.07
N ILE A 96 19.08 -5.07 -2.21
CA ILE A 96 20.29 -5.92 -2.18
C ILE A 96 20.18 -7.21 -1.32
N ARG A 97 19.38 -7.22 -0.25
CA ARG A 97 19.08 -8.42 0.56
C ARG A 97 18.42 -9.57 -0.22
N ASN A 98 17.55 -9.26 -1.19
CA ASN A 98 16.90 -10.30 -2.00
C ASN A 98 17.87 -10.92 -3.01
N GLU A 99 18.74 -10.11 -3.63
CA GLU A 99 19.80 -10.61 -4.50
C GLU A 99 20.76 -11.55 -3.75
N ILE A 100 21.11 -11.24 -2.50
CA ILE A 100 21.96 -12.11 -1.67
C ILE A 100 21.27 -13.44 -1.35
N LYS A 101 19.97 -13.42 -1.06
CA LYS A 101 19.20 -14.66 -0.81
C LYS A 101 19.09 -15.51 -2.08
N GLU A 102 18.82 -14.91 -3.22
CA GLU A 102 18.74 -15.59 -4.51
C GLU A 102 20.11 -16.16 -4.92
N LYS A 103 21.21 -15.41 -4.77
CA LYS A 103 22.57 -15.92 -4.99
C LYS A 103 22.87 -17.13 -4.11
N LYS A 104 22.53 -17.07 -2.82
CA LYS A 104 22.75 -18.20 -1.89
C LYS A 104 21.89 -19.42 -2.25
N ALA A 105 20.66 -19.21 -2.73
CA ALA A 105 19.79 -20.31 -3.19
C ALA A 105 20.32 -20.96 -4.49
N ALA A 106 20.77 -20.14 -5.43
CA ALA A 106 21.38 -20.60 -6.68
C ALA A 106 22.68 -21.38 -6.42
N GLU A 107 23.54 -20.89 -5.52
CA GLU A 107 24.79 -21.57 -5.16
C GLU A 107 24.55 -22.92 -4.49
N ARG A 108 23.56 -23.01 -3.59
CA ARG A 108 23.15 -24.29 -2.97
C ARG A 108 22.66 -25.29 -4.01
N SER A 109 21.85 -24.82 -4.95
CA SER A 109 21.32 -25.66 -6.04
C SER A 109 22.44 -26.17 -6.96
N ALA A 110 23.38 -25.30 -7.34
CA ALA A 110 24.54 -25.68 -8.15
C ALA A 110 25.45 -26.70 -7.44
N ARG A 111 25.66 -26.55 -6.11
CA ARG A 111 26.43 -27.53 -5.32
C ARG A 111 25.71 -28.89 -5.23
N ALA A 112 24.39 -28.90 -5.09
CA ALA A 112 23.61 -30.13 -5.08
C ALA A 112 23.68 -30.86 -6.44
N ALA A 113 23.53 -30.12 -7.54
CA ALA A 113 23.67 -30.68 -8.89
C ALA A 113 25.05 -31.31 -9.12
N ARG A 114 26.14 -30.64 -8.69
CA ARG A 114 27.50 -31.20 -8.77
C ARG A 114 27.70 -32.46 -7.93
N ARG A 115 27.05 -32.55 -6.76
CA ARG A 115 27.07 -33.78 -5.94
C ARG A 115 26.36 -34.93 -6.67
N ASN A 116 25.17 -34.68 -7.19
CA ASN A 116 24.39 -35.69 -7.91
C ASN A 116 25.15 -36.26 -9.12
N VAL A 117 25.84 -35.40 -9.90
CA VAL A 117 26.67 -35.85 -11.03
C VAL A 117 27.82 -36.74 -10.56
N ARG A 118 28.50 -36.35 -9.47
CA ARG A 118 29.63 -37.11 -8.93
C ARG A 118 29.23 -38.45 -8.30
N ASP A 119 28.03 -38.53 -7.74
CA ASP A 119 27.47 -39.78 -7.24
C ASP A 119 27.00 -40.68 -8.40
N LEU A 120 26.53 -40.12 -9.51
CA LEU A 120 26.26 -40.85 -10.75
C LEU A 120 27.53 -41.43 -11.37
N GLU A 121 28.62 -40.67 -11.43
CA GLU A 121 29.92 -41.12 -11.94
C GLU A 121 30.56 -42.24 -11.11
N LYS A 122 30.19 -42.37 -9.82
CA LYS A 122 30.68 -43.45 -8.94
C LYS A 122 29.87 -44.74 -9.03
N ASN A 123 28.66 -44.67 -9.56
CA ASN A 123 27.74 -45.80 -9.70
C ASN A 123 27.70 -46.33 -11.15
N LEU A 124 28.54 -45.78 -12.04
CA LEU A 124 28.88 -46.30 -13.37
C LEU A 124 30.22 -47.05 -13.29
#